data_AF-A0AAC8QR97-F1
#
_entry.id   AF-A0AAC8QR97-F1
#
_cell.length_a   1.000
_cell.length_b   1.000
_cell.length_c   1.000
_cell.angle_alpha   90.00
_cell.angle_beta   90.00
_cell.angle_gamma   90.00
#
_symmetry.space_group_name_H-M   'P 1'
#
loop_
_entity.id
_entity.type
_entity.pdbx_description
1 polymer ?
#
loop_
_entity_poly.entity_id
_entity_poly.type
_entity_poly.pdbx_seq_one_letter_code
_entity_poly.pdbx_strand_id
1 'polypeptide(L)'
;MGSYHSSIGKSPWKDARFTLTCPAAYGYNSTVSNADNPFDANDGSRSAQNATRNKPVRIQIYPYGNVINATQGIFALTPGGAEGYGIQLAWGAPGEQTHADNPISPVVFGFNGRVLASSKNSNFNDGSGGNIGLGARALPVGADGTINMSARYIRTTGPIKPGPADGKVEIIAAYE
;
A
#
# COMPACT_ATOMS: atom_id res chain seq x y z
N MET A 1 3.36 11.86 -14.80
CA MET A 1 2.95 10.96 -15.89
C MET A 1 2.56 11.71 -17.19
N GLY A 2 3.00 12.96 -17.40
CA GLY A 2 2.49 13.82 -18.48
C GLY A 2 3.35 13.85 -19.75
N SER A 3 3.30 12.80 -20.57
CA SER A 3 3.77 12.86 -21.96
C SER A 3 2.72 12.22 -22.86
N TYR A 4 2.34 12.92 -23.92
CA TYR A 4 1.37 12.44 -24.91
C TYR A 4 1.80 11.07 -25.46
N HIS A 5 0.90 10.08 -25.40
CA HIS A 5 1.15 8.74 -25.94
C HIS A 5 0.17 8.43 -27.06
N SER A 6 0.68 8.01 -28.21
CA SER A 6 -0.07 7.75 -29.43
C SER A 6 -0.66 6.34 -29.51
N SER A 7 -0.33 5.42 -28.58
CA SER A 7 -0.95 4.11 -28.61
C SER A 7 -2.40 4.19 -28.12
N ILE A 8 -3.29 3.71 -28.98
CA ILE A 8 -4.71 3.63 -28.69
C ILE A 8 -4.89 2.54 -27.64
N GLY A 9 -5.38 2.92 -26.46
CA GLY A 9 -5.81 1.97 -25.45
C GLY A 9 -5.07 2.00 -24.11
N LYS A 10 -3.79 2.36 -24.05
CA LYS A 10 -3.00 2.37 -22.79
C LYS A 10 -1.68 3.12 -22.90
N SER A 11 -1.25 3.80 -21.84
CA SER A 11 0.09 4.38 -21.79
C SER A 11 1.15 3.33 -21.39
N PRO A 12 2.45 3.62 -21.59
CA PRO A 12 3.52 2.83 -20.97
C PRO A 12 3.39 2.88 -19.44
N TRP A 13 3.89 1.84 -18.79
CA TRP A 13 4.03 1.81 -17.33
C TRP A 13 5.05 2.85 -16.86
N LYS A 14 4.76 3.49 -15.73
CA LYS A 14 5.61 4.47 -15.07
C LYS A 14 5.85 4.06 -13.63
N ASP A 15 7.03 4.38 -13.11
CA ASP A 15 7.40 4.13 -11.72
C ASP A 15 6.49 4.93 -10.78
N ALA A 16 5.90 4.23 -9.81
CA ALA A 16 5.03 4.74 -8.77
C ALA A 16 5.42 4.16 -7.39
N ARG A 17 6.69 3.74 -7.23
CA ARG A 17 7.20 3.21 -5.96
C ARG A 17 7.06 4.20 -4.81
N PHE A 18 6.96 3.65 -3.61
CA PHE A 18 6.95 4.41 -2.36
C PHE A 18 7.80 3.68 -1.32
N THR A 19 8.16 4.39 -0.26
CA THR A 19 9.00 3.83 0.82
C THR A 19 8.22 3.86 2.12
N LEU A 20 8.26 2.75 2.86
CA LEU A 20 7.71 2.67 4.21
C LEU A 20 8.84 2.73 5.24
N THR A 21 8.53 3.32 6.39
CA THR A 21 9.35 3.21 7.60
C THR A 21 8.48 2.64 8.71
N CYS A 22 9.06 1.76 9.53
CA CYS A 22 8.31 1.07 10.58
C CYS A 22 8.76 1.55 11.96
N PRO A 23 7.84 2.04 12.80
CA PRO A 23 8.15 2.32 14.20
C PRO A 23 8.43 1.02 14.98
N ALA A 24 8.94 1.16 16.20
CA ALA A 24 9.04 0.03 17.12
C ALA A 24 7.63 -0.49 17.45
N ALA A 25 7.46 -1.80 17.34
CA ALA A 25 6.21 -2.50 17.58
C ALA A 25 6.16 -2.91 19.05
N TYR A 26 5.12 -2.49 19.77
CA TYR A 26 5.00 -2.77 21.21
C TYR A 26 3.86 -3.72 21.54
N GLY A 27 3.10 -4.23 20.57
CA GLY A 27 1.93 -5.07 20.82
C GLY A 27 0.79 -4.32 21.50
N TYR A 28 -0.19 -5.05 22.02
CA TYR A 28 -1.34 -4.52 22.76
C TYR A 28 -1.71 -5.42 23.96
N ASN A 29 -2.67 -4.97 24.77
CA ASN A 29 -3.08 -5.58 26.05
C ASN A 29 -2.00 -5.59 27.14
N SER A 30 -1.26 -4.48 27.32
CA SER A 30 -0.48 -4.27 28.54
C SER A 30 -1.32 -3.60 29.62
N THR A 31 -0.97 -3.89 30.87
CA THR A 31 -1.44 -3.16 32.03
C THR A 31 -0.26 -2.44 32.67
N VAL A 32 -0.41 -1.12 32.81
CA VAL A 32 0.48 -0.28 33.61
C VAL A 32 -0.26 0.02 34.90
N SER A 33 0.40 -0.21 36.04
CA SER A 33 -0.08 0.20 37.35
C SER A 33 0.88 1.25 37.90
N ASN A 34 0.38 2.44 38.17
CA ASN A 34 1.10 3.47 38.89
C ASN A 34 0.52 3.55 40.32
N ALA A 35 1.39 3.40 41.31
CA ALA A 35 1.02 3.35 42.72
C ALA A 35 0.52 4.70 43.25
N ASP A 36 0.99 5.80 42.65
CA ASP A 36 0.67 7.16 43.05
C ASP A 36 -0.55 7.71 42.29
N ASN A 37 -0.77 7.27 41.04
CA ASN A 37 -1.94 7.66 40.26
C ASN A 37 -2.39 6.55 39.27
N PRO A 38 -3.51 5.85 39.51
CA PRO A 38 -3.98 4.77 38.64
C PRO A 38 -4.42 5.22 37.23
N PHE A 39 -4.50 6.52 36.97
CA PHE A 39 -4.82 7.10 35.66
C PHE A 39 -3.58 7.66 34.93
N ASP A 40 -2.40 7.61 35.55
CA ASP A 40 -1.14 8.03 34.92
C ASP A 40 -0.32 6.81 34.52
N ALA A 41 -0.21 6.59 33.22
CA ALA A 41 0.61 5.52 32.66
C ALA A 41 2.10 5.89 32.54
N ASN A 42 2.47 7.15 32.81
CA ASN A 42 3.86 7.58 32.86
C ASN A 42 4.50 7.09 34.17
N ASP A 43 5.73 6.57 34.08
CA ASP A 43 6.53 6.04 35.20
C ASP A 43 5.89 4.91 36.04
N GLY A 44 4.75 4.35 35.60
CA GLY A 44 4.10 3.22 36.26
C GLY A 44 4.83 1.88 36.05
N SER A 45 4.69 0.99 37.02
CA SER A 45 5.18 -0.38 36.92
C SER A 45 4.31 -1.19 35.97
N ARG A 46 4.94 -1.86 35.00
CA ARG A 46 4.24 -2.74 34.05
C ARG A 46 4.01 -4.09 34.72
N SER A 47 2.76 -4.39 35.08
CA SER A 47 2.41 -5.64 35.76
C SER A 47 2.28 -6.84 34.79
N ALA A 48 2.06 -6.57 33.50
CA ALA A 48 2.03 -7.57 32.45
C ALA A 48 2.71 -7.04 31.18
N GLN A 49 3.66 -7.83 30.65
CA GLN A 49 4.24 -7.57 29.34
C GLN A 49 3.16 -7.79 28.27
N ASN A 50 3.16 -7.00 27.18
CA ASN A 50 2.14 -7.11 26.12
C ASN A 50 1.99 -8.58 25.67
N ALA A 51 0.86 -9.18 26.02
CA ALA A 51 0.61 -10.60 25.79
C ALA A 51 0.38 -10.89 24.29
N THR A 52 0.00 -9.86 23.52
CA THR A 52 -0.23 -9.98 22.08
C THR A 52 0.73 -9.10 21.29
N ARG A 53 1.61 -9.76 20.54
CA ARG A 53 2.59 -9.13 19.66
C ARG A 53 1.94 -8.61 18.36
N ASN A 54 2.46 -7.52 17.83
CA ASN A 54 2.07 -7.03 16.51
C ASN A 54 2.39 -8.07 15.44
N LYS A 55 1.47 -8.26 14.50
CA LYS A 55 1.68 -9.11 13.33
C LYS A 55 2.48 -8.37 12.24
N PRO A 56 2.91 -9.06 11.18
CA PRO A 56 3.56 -8.44 10.03
C PRO A 56 2.79 -7.27 9.41
N VAL A 57 3.51 -6.38 8.73
CA VAL A 57 2.90 -5.22 8.06
C VAL A 57 2.13 -5.67 6.84
N ARG A 58 0.87 -5.26 6.74
CA ARG A 58 0.04 -5.36 5.53
C ARG A 58 -0.12 -4.00 4.88
N ILE A 59 -0.19 -4.01 3.56
CA ILE A 59 -0.36 -2.83 2.72
C ILE A 59 -1.67 -2.98 1.95
N GLN A 60 -2.42 -1.89 1.87
CA GLN A 60 -3.62 -1.76 1.04
C GLN A 60 -3.58 -0.43 0.28
N ILE A 61 -3.95 -0.46 -0.99
CA ILE A 61 -4.09 0.73 -1.83
C ILE A 61 -5.57 1.05 -1.96
N TYR A 62 -5.96 2.28 -1.61
CA TYR A 62 -7.34 2.75 -1.65
C TYR A 62 -7.48 3.93 -2.62
N PRO A 63 -8.09 3.75 -3.80
CA PRO A 63 -8.29 4.87 -4.73
C PRO A 63 -9.40 5.81 -4.25
N TYR A 64 -9.20 7.11 -4.42
CA TYR A 64 -10.25 8.12 -4.19
C TYR A 64 -11.24 8.23 -5.35
N GLY A 65 -10.85 7.77 -6.54
CA GLY A 65 -11.75 7.67 -7.69
C GLY A 65 -12.55 6.37 -7.67
N ASN A 66 -13.69 6.36 -8.35
CA ASN A 66 -14.52 5.16 -8.48
C ASN A 66 -13.71 3.98 -9.04
N VAL A 67 -13.79 2.81 -8.39
CA VAL A 67 -13.15 1.60 -8.89
C VAL A 67 -13.91 1.10 -10.13
N ILE A 68 -13.19 0.94 -11.23
CA ILE A 68 -13.73 0.45 -12.51
C ILE A 68 -13.54 -1.06 -12.61
N ASN A 69 -12.35 -1.55 -12.24
CA ASN A 69 -12.07 -2.98 -12.18
C ASN A 69 -11.12 -3.26 -11.00
N ALA A 70 -11.67 -3.80 -9.91
CA ALA A 70 -10.94 -4.04 -8.67
C ALA A 70 -9.84 -5.09 -8.82
N THR A 71 -10.06 -6.16 -9.61
CA THR A 71 -9.08 -7.27 -9.73
C THR A 71 -7.94 -6.93 -10.68
N GLN A 72 -8.14 -5.95 -11.56
CA GLN A 72 -7.12 -5.44 -12.47
C GLN A 72 -6.49 -4.12 -12.03
N GLY A 73 -6.86 -3.60 -10.85
CA GLY A 73 -6.32 -2.36 -10.30
C GLY A 73 -6.67 -1.10 -11.06
N ILE A 74 -7.86 -1.03 -11.68
CA ILE A 74 -8.31 0.10 -12.49
C ILE A 74 -9.29 0.97 -11.71
N PHE A 75 -9.00 2.27 -11.62
CA PHE A 75 -9.90 3.26 -11.04
C PHE A 75 -10.03 4.50 -11.94
N ALA A 76 -11.13 5.24 -11.75
CA ALA A 76 -11.49 6.39 -12.54
C ALA A 76 -10.58 7.59 -12.28
N LEU A 77 -10.42 8.42 -13.31
CA LEU A 77 -9.81 9.74 -13.19
C LEU A 77 -10.67 10.69 -12.35
N THR A 78 -10.06 11.77 -11.88
CA THR A 78 -10.76 12.87 -11.21
C THR A 78 -11.75 13.52 -12.20
N PRO A 79 -13.02 13.74 -11.81
CA PRO A 79 -14.00 14.38 -12.68
C PRO A 79 -13.59 15.80 -13.11
N GLY A 80 -14.06 16.24 -14.29
CA GLY A 80 -13.78 17.57 -14.84
C GLY A 80 -12.55 17.66 -15.75
N GLY A 81 -11.89 16.53 -16.01
CA GLY A 81 -10.73 16.42 -16.91
C GLY A 81 -10.97 15.53 -18.13
N ALA A 82 -10.01 14.66 -18.42
CA ALA A 82 -10.10 13.67 -19.48
C ALA A 82 -11.20 12.63 -19.20
N GLU A 83 -11.86 12.15 -20.25
CA GLU A 83 -12.90 11.13 -20.19
C GLU A 83 -12.54 9.91 -21.04
N GLY A 84 -13.10 8.76 -20.66
CA GLY A 84 -12.86 7.49 -21.34
C GLY A 84 -11.57 6.77 -20.93
N TYR A 85 -10.88 7.23 -19.89
CA TYR A 85 -9.68 6.58 -19.37
C TYR A 85 -9.76 6.40 -17.85
N GLY A 86 -8.94 5.49 -17.34
CA GLY A 86 -8.67 5.29 -15.92
C GLY A 86 -7.18 5.15 -15.66
N ILE A 87 -6.80 5.07 -14.39
CA ILE A 87 -5.45 4.72 -13.95
C ILE A 87 -5.46 3.26 -13.53
N GLN A 88 -4.47 2.51 -14.01
CA GLN A 88 -4.22 1.14 -13.64
C GLN A 88 -2.95 1.04 -12.80
N LEU A 89 -3.02 0.32 -11.67
CA LEU A 89 -1.89 0.08 -10.78
C LEU A 89 -1.48 -1.39 -10.78
N ALA A 90 -0.17 -1.63 -10.72
CA ALA A 90 0.42 -2.97 -10.62
C ALA A 90 1.58 -2.97 -9.61
N TRP A 91 1.74 -4.05 -8.87
CA TRP A 91 2.93 -4.29 -8.06
C TRP A 91 4.12 -4.62 -8.95
N GLY A 92 5.30 -4.14 -8.58
CA GLY A 92 6.54 -4.32 -9.34
C GLY A 92 6.96 -3.11 -10.14
N ALA A 93 8.17 -3.18 -10.69
CA ALA A 93 8.75 -2.13 -11.51
C ALA A 93 8.13 -2.10 -12.92
N PRO A 94 8.21 -0.98 -13.66
CA PRO A 94 7.59 -0.87 -14.99
C PRO A 94 8.07 -1.94 -15.98
N GLY A 95 9.35 -2.32 -15.92
CA GLY A 95 9.94 -3.35 -16.78
C GLY A 95 9.45 -4.77 -16.47
N GLU A 96 8.85 -4.99 -15.30
CA GLU A 96 8.28 -6.29 -14.91
C GLU A 96 6.86 -6.46 -15.44
N GLN A 97 6.19 -5.40 -15.92
CA GLN A 97 4.85 -5.48 -16.49
C GLN A 97 4.89 -5.80 -17.99
N THR A 98 5.42 -6.98 -18.33
CA THR A 98 5.72 -7.39 -19.73
C THR A 98 4.47 -7.78 -20.53
N HIS A 99 3.34 -8.03 -19.87
CA HIS A 99 2.09 -8.35 -20.53
C HIS A 99 1.43 -7.09 -21.11
N ALA A 100 1.07 -7.16 -22.40
CA ALA A 100 0.51 -6.02 -23.10
C ALA A 100 -0.83 -5.58 -22.48
N ASP A 101 -1.75 -6.51 -22.25
CA ASP A 101 -3.15 -6.18 -21.94
C ASP A 101 -3.44 -6.09 -20.45
N ASN A 102 -2.99 -7.07 -19.67
CA ASN A 102 -3.23 -7.14 -18.24
C ASN A 102 -1.92 -7.05 -17.45
N PRO A 103 -1.90 -6.41 -16.27
CA PRO A 103 -0.74 -6.41 -15.40
C PRO A 103 -0.40 -7.84 -14.95
N ILE A 104 0.89 -8.12 -14.74
CA ILE A 104 1.34 -9.42 -14.22
C ILE A 104 0.95 -9.56 -12.74
N SER A 105 1.08 -8.48 -11.98
CA SER A 105 0.70 -8.43 -10.57
C SER A 105 -0.21 -7.21 -10.33
N PRO A 106 -1.51 -7.30 -10.64
CA PRO A 106 -2.42 -6.19 -10.39
C PRO A 106 -2.45 -5.79 -8.92
N VAL A 107 -2.55 -4.48 -8.66
CA VAL A 107 -2.97 -4.01 -7.34
C VAL A 107 -4.47 -4.26 -7.22
N VAL A 108 -4.85 -5.25 -6.42
CA VAL A 108 -6.27 -5.53 -6.19
C VAL A 108 -6.84 -4.48 -5.23
N PHE A 109 -8.01 -3.91 -5.55
CA PHE A 109 -8.71 -2.97 -4.66
C PHE A 109 -9.77 -3.65 -3.80
N GLY A 110 -10.14 -2.99 -2.68
CA GLY A 110 -11.16 -3.49 -1.74
C GLY A 110 -10.60 -4.49 -0.73
N PHE A 111 -11.49 -5.26 -0.09
CA PHE A 111 -11.14 -6.17 1.03
C PHE A 111 -10.04 -7.18 0.67
N ASN A 112 -10.04 -7.69 -0.56
CA ASN A 112 -9.06 -8.65 -1.06
C ASN A 112 -7.72 -8.01 -1.47
N GLY A 113 -7.59 -6.69 -1.38
CA GLY A 113 -6.42 -5.93 -1.81
C GLY A 113 -5.25 -5.90 -0.82
N ARG A 114 -5.41 -6.49 0.36
CA ARG A 114 -4.41 -6.45 1.43
C ARG A 114 -3.29 -7.45 1.18
N VAL A 115 -2.08 -6.96 0.98
CA VAL A 115 -0.88 -7.78 0.75
C VAL A 115 0.12 -7.63 1.89
N LEU A 116 0.93 -8.66 2.15
CA LEU A 116 2.05 -8.54 3.08
C LEU A 116 3.12 -7.64 2.47
N ALA A 117 3.69 -6.73 3.27
CA ALA A 117 4.84 -5.92 2.86
C ALA A 117 6.03 -6.81 2.47
N SER A 118 6.23 -7.92 3.20
CA SER A 118 7.27 -8.92 2.92
C SER A 118 7.15 -9.59 1.55
N SER A 119 5.92 -9.70 1.00
CA SER A 119 5.69 -10.22 -0.36
C SER A 119 6.11 -9.25 -1.46
N LYS A 120 6.38 -8.00 -1.12
CA LYS A 120 6.81 -6.93 -2.04
C LYS A 120 8.25 -6.49 -1.79
N ASN A 121 8.75 -6.68 -0.57
CA ASN A 121 10.13 -6.41 -0.20
C ASN A 121 10.54 -7.36 0.94
N SER A 122 11.53 -8.21 0.69
CA SER A 122 11.95 -9.26 1.63
C SER A 122 12.64 -8.75 2.89
N ASN A 123 12.95 -7.44 3.00
CA ASN A 123 13.48 -6.86 4.23
C ASN A 123 12.42 -6.74 5.35
N PHE A 124 11.13 -6.78 5.00
CA PHE A 124 10.07 -6.77 5.99
C PHE A 124 9.90 -8.16 6.63
N ASN A 125 9.66 -8.18 7.93
CA ASN A 125 9.28 -9.38 8.66
C ASN A 125 8.03 -10.01 8.01
N ASP A 126 8.11 -11.30 7.70
CA ASP A 126 7.07 -12.09 7.05
C ASP A 126 6.23 -12.93 8.03
N GLY A 127 6.56 -12.89 9.32
CA GLY A 127 5.91 -13.68 10.36
C GLY A 127 6.35 -15.14 10.44
N SER A 128 7.30 -15.60 9.61
CA SER A 128 7.80 -16.99 9.64
C SER A 128 8.48 -17.36 10.96
N GLY A 129 9.16 -16.39 11.59
CA GLY A 129 9.72 -16.48 12.95
C GLY A 129 8.72 -16.11 14.06
N GLY A 130 7.43 -16.00 13.74
CA GLY A 130 6.37 -15.50 14.61
C GLY A 130 6.15 -13.99 14.51
N ASN A 131 5.18 -13.51 15.28
CA ASN A 131 4.84 -12.09 15.37
C ASN A 131 6.02 -11.23 15.85
N ILE A 132 6.01 -9.95 15.48
CA ILE A 132 7.08 -9.00 15.73
C ILE A 132 7.35 -8.88 17.23
N GLY A 133 8.61 -9.06 17.61
CA GLY A 133 9.05 -8.93 19.00
C GLY A 133 8.77 -7.54 19.57
N LEU A 134 8.55 -7.47 20.89
CA LEU A 134 8.30 -6.19 21.57
C LEU A 134 9.55 -5.30 21.48
N GLY A 135 9.35 -4.05 21.08
CA GLY A 135 10.44 -3.10 20.81
C GLY A 135 11.20 -3.37 19.49
N ALA A 136 10.91 -4.47 18.80
CA ALA A 136 11.45 -4.75 17.47
C ALA A 136 10.67 -3.99 16.39
N ARG A 137 11.16 -4.02 15.16
CA ARG A 137 10.53 -3.35 14.01
C ARG A 137 10.22 -4.36 12.91
N ALA A 138 9.13 -4.13 12.18
CA ALA A 138 8.82 -4.92 10.99
C ALA A 138 9.87 -4.77 9.89
N LEU A 139 10.43 -3.57 9.76
CA LEU A 139 11.54 -3.24 8.88
C LEU A 139 12.73 -2.81 9.75
N PRO A 140 13.89 -3.49 9.67
CA PRO A 140 15.07 -3.10 10.41
C PRO A 140 15.50 -1.65 10.12
N VAL A 141 16.12 -0.99 11.10
CA VAL A 141 16.63 0.38 10.91
C VAL A 141 17.71 0.38 9.83
N GLY A 142 17.57 1.27 8.85
CA GLY A 142 18.50 1.38 7.71
C GLY A 142 18.28 0.35 6.59
N ALA A 143 17.33 -0.58 6.74
CA ALA A 143 16.94 -1.45 5.64
C ALA A 143 16.12 -0.69 4.59
N ASP A 144 16.22 -1.12 3.33
CA ASP A 144 15.43 -0.56 2.25
C ASP A 144 13.95 -0.94 2.42
N GLY A 145 13.11 0.07 2.62
CA GLY A 145 11.66 -0.05 2.76
C GLY A 145 10.88 0.19 1.47
N THR A 146 11.55 0.18 0.31
CA THR A 146 10.92 0.46 -0.99
C THR A 146 9.92 -0.63 -1.36
N ILE A 147 8.72 -0.21 -1.74
CA ILE A 147 7.67 -1.05 -2.30
C ILE A 147 7.50 -0.66 -3.76
N ASN A 148 7.88 -1.56 -4.66
CA ASN A 148 7.78 -1.32 -6.10
C ASN A 148 6.31 -1.36 -6.54
N MET A 149 5.89 -0.29 -7.22
CA MET A 149 4.57 -0.17 -7.82
C MET A 149 4.71 0.59 -9.13
N SER A 150 3.85 0.27 -10.10
CA SER A 150 3.79 0.90 -11.40
C SER A 150 2.38 1.40 -11.68
N ALA A 151 2.29 2.49 -12.44
CA ALA A 151 1.03 3.08 -12.87
C ALA A 151 1.02 3.31 -14.39
N ARG A 152 -0.16 3.21 -15.01
CA ARG A 152 -0.39 3.64 -16.40
C ARG A 152 -1.82 4.16 -16.58
N TYR A 153 -2.04 4.93 -17.64
CA TYR A 153 -3.39 5.16 -18.14
C TYR A 153 -3.87 3.96 -18.94
N ILE A 154 -5.17 3.66 -18.86
CA ILE A 154 -5.82 2.62 -19.64
C ILE A 154 -7.18 3.11 -20.12
N ARG A 155 -7.54 2.76 -21.35
CA ARG A 155 -8.83 3.08 -21.96
C ARG A 155 -9.92 2.30 -21.23
N THR A 156 -10.98 3.01 -20.88
CA THR A 156 -12.20 2.45 -20.30
C THR A 156 -13.32 2.47 -21.35
N THR A 157 -14.57 2.30 -20.96
CA THR A 157 -15.72 2.42 -21.87
C THR A 157 -16.19 3.88 -21.99
N GLY A 158 -17.08 4.17 -22.94
CA GLY A 158 -17.69 5.51 -23.10
C GLY A 158 -16.89 6.48 -23.98
N PRO A 159 -17.34 7.74 -24.13
CA PRO A 159 -16.72 8.71 -25.03
C PRO A 159 -15.30 9.08 -24.59
N ILE A 160 -14.49 9.53 -25.56
CA ILE A 160 -13.14 10.03 -25.32
C ILE A 160 -13.17 11.55 -25.33
N LYS A 161 -12.61 12.16 -24.29
CA LYS A 161 -12.41 13.60 -24.21
C LYS A 161 -11.00 13.89 -23.70
N PRO A 162 -10.21 14.72 -24.40
CA PRO A 162 -8.91 15.14 -23.90
C PRO A 162 -9.07 16.11 -22.71
N GLY A 163 -8.10 16.09 -21.80
CA GLY A 163 -8.06 16.97 -20.63
C GLY A 163 -7.02 16.50 -19.60
N PRO A 164 -6.93 17.18 -18.45
CA PRO A 164 -6.13 16.70 -17.31
C PRO A 164 -6.56 15.30 -16.89
N ALA A 165 -5.61 14.40 -16.63
CA ALA A 165 -5.86 13.01 -16.31
C ALA A 165 -5.28 12.66 -14.94
N ASP A 166 -5.87 13.22 -13.88
CA ASP A 166 -5.36 13.10 -12.52
C ASP A 166 -6.10 12.02 -11.72
N GLY A 167 -5.40 11.40 -10.77
CA GLY A 167 -5.99 10.47 -9.81
C GLY A 167 -5.22 10.45 -8.51
N LYS A 168 -5.87 9.97 -7.45
CA LYS A 168 -5.32 9.95 -6.10
C LYS A 168 -5.60 8.60 -5.45
N VAL A 169 -4.62 8.10 -4.72
CA VAL A 169 -4.75 6.90 -3.88
C VAL A 169 -4.23 7.20 -2.49
N GLU A 170 -4.81 6.54 -1.50
CA GLU A 170 -4.29 6.42 -0.15
C GLU A 170 -3.57 5.07 -0.02
N ILE A 171 -2.45 5.08 0.70
CA ILE A 171 -1.68 3.89 1.03
C ILE A 171 -1.86 3.65 2.53
N ILE A 172 -2.49 2.54 2.88
CA ILE A 172 -2.69 2.13 4.27
C ILE A 172 -1.67 1.03 4.56
N ALA A 173 -0.78 1.27 5.52
CA ALA A 173 0.19 0.30 6.01
C ALA A 173 0.00 0.11 7.52
N ALA A 174 -0.30 -1.12 7.95
CA ALA A 174 -0.64 -1.40 9.34
C ALA A 174 -0.08 -2.75 9.80
N TYR A 175 0.17 -2.87 11.09
CA TYR A 175 0.50 -4.14 11.75
C TYR A 175 -0.80 -4.92 11.99
N GLU A 176 -1.07 -5.98 11.21
CA GLU A 176 -2.36 -6.71 11.20
C GLU A 176 -2.26 -8.22 11.40
#